data_AF-X1GIL2-F1
#
_entry.id   AF-X1GIL2-F1
#
_cell.length_a   1.000
_cell.length_b   1.000
_cell.length_c   1.000
_cell.angle_alpha   90.00
_cell.angle_beta   90.00
_cell.angle_gamma   90.00
#
_symmetry.space_group_name_H-M   'P 1'
#
loop_
_entity.id
_entity.type
_entity.pdbx_description
1 polymer ?
#
loop_
_entity_poly.entity_id
_entity_poly.type
_entity_poly.pdbx_seq_one_letter_code
_entity_poly.pdbx_strand_id
1 'polypeptide(L)'
;MIGQMVHPQQIEFARLNLSYTVLSKRKLVKLVEQGHVNAWDDPRMPTLSGLHRRGYTSEAIRNFLERVGVAKTDSVVDMALLEHCLREDLNKRAQRVMAVLHPLKVIIDNYPEDKVEEL
;
A
#
# COMPACT_ATOMS: atom_id res chain seq x y z
N MET A 1 -50.50 -13.13 -8.10
CA MET A 1 -49.71 -12.15 -8.88
C MET A 1 -48.26 -12.48 -8.68
N ILE A 2 -47.62 -13.13 -9.66
CA ILE A 2 -46.20 -13.41 -9.62
C ILE A 2 -45.51 -12.07 -9.89
N GLY A 3 -44.78 -11.56 -8.91
CA GLY A 3 -44.06 -10.29 -9.01
C GLY A 3 -43.16 -10.30 -10.24
N GLN A 4 -43.03 -9.15 -10.88
CA GLN A 4 -42.17 -8.89 -12.04
C GLN A 4 -40.86 -9.71 -11.93
N MET A 5 -40.65 -10.67 -12.83
CA MET A 5 -39.42 -11.46 -12.86
C MET A 5 -38.25 -10.54 -13.20
N VAL A 6 -37.52 -10.08 -12.17
CA VAL A 6 -36.26 -9.38 -12.34
C VAL A 6 -35.21 -10.42 -12.69
N HIS A 7 -34.65 -10.36 -13.90
CA HIS A 7 -33.51 -11.18 -14.29
C HIS A 7 -32.20 -10.44 -14.00
N PRO A 8 -31.40 -10.87 -13.01
CA PRO A 8 -30.11 -10.26 -12.76
C PRO A 8 -29.18 -10.51 -13.95
N GLN A 9 -28.43 -9.47 -14.33
CA GLN A 9 -27.40 -9.58 -15.36
C GLN A 9 -26.04 -9.82 -14.73
N GLN A 10 -25.40 -10.93 -15.08
CA GLN A 10 -24.02 -11.20 -14.70
C GLN A 10 -23.07 -10.48 -15.66
N ILE A 11 -22.14 -9.71 -15.10
CA ILE A 11 -21.10 -9.02 -15.86
C ILE A 11 -19.76 -9.44 -15.27
N GLU A 12 -18.90 -10.00 -16.12
CA GLU A 12 -17.57 -10.46 -15.74
C GLU A 12 -16.52 -9.46 -16.19
N PHE A 13 -15.46 -9.36 -15.39
CA PHE A 13 -14.29 -8.54 -15.66
C PHE A 13 -13.02 -9.28 -15.24
N ALA A 14 -11.90 -8.88 -15.84
CA ALA A 14 -10.59 -9.45 -15.57
C ALA A 14 -10.18 -9.22 -14.11
N ARG A 15 -9.46 -10.18 -13.54
CA ARG A 15 -8.97 -10.07 -12.16
C ARG A 15 -7.76 -9.16 -12.10
N LEU A 16 -7.61 -8.46 -10.98
CA LEU A 16 -6.39 -7.72 -10.67
C LEU A 16 -5.24 -8.71 -10.43
N ASN A 17 -4.21 -8.66 -11.29
CA ASN A 17 -2.94 -9.32 -11.06
C ASN A 17 -1.84 -8.28 -10.90
N LEU A 18 -1.09 -8.34 -9.81
CA LEU A 18 0.01 -7.42 -9.52
C LEU A 18 1.36 -8.09 -9.77
N SER A 19 2.30 -7.38 -10.40
CA SER A 19 3.70 -7.78 -10.49
C SER A 19 4.31 -7.88 -9.08
N TYR A 20 5.37 -8.69 -8.92
CA TYR A 20 6.09 -8.91 -7.66
C TYR A 20 5.23 -9.34 -6.46
N THR A 21 3.99 -9.79 -6.71
CA THR A 21 3.02 -10.08 -5.66
C THR A 21 2.49 -11.50 -5.81
N VAL A 22 2.24 -12.16 -4.68
CA VAL A 22 1.62 -13.47 -4.63
C VAL A 22 0.21 -13.35 -4.03
N LEU A 23 -0.82 -13.58 -4.83
CA LEU A 23 -2.22 -13.53 -4.38
C LEU A 23 -2.81 -14.90 -4.05
N SER A 24 -2.11 -15.98 -4.39
CA SER A 24 -2.60 -17.34 -4.13
C SER A 24 -2.67 -17.63 -2.63
N LYS A 25 -3.89 -17.86 -2.11
CA LYS A 25 -4.12 -18.22 -0.70
C LYS A 25 -3.21 -19.37 -0.23
N ARG A 26 -3.05 -20.42 -1.04
CA ARG A 26 -2.17 -21.55 -0.71
C ARG A 26 -0.72 -21.12 -0.50
N LYS A 27 -0.20 -20.22 -1.34
CA LYS A 27 1.17 -19.70 -1.19
C LYS A 27 1.27 -18.76 0.02
N LEU A 28 0.27 -17.91 0.26
CA LEU A 28 0.22 -17.01 1.41
C LEU A 28 0.16 -17.76 2.74
N VAL A 29 -0.65 -18.82 2.84
CA VAL A 29 -0.69 -19.73 4.00
C VAL A 29 0.71 -20.28 4.27
N LYS A 30 1.39 -20.78 3.24
CA LYS A 30 2.75 -21.31 3.36
C LYS A 30 3.75 -20.25 3.87
N LEU A 31 3.62 -18.98 3.48
CA LEU A 31 4.48 -17.91 4.01
C LEU A 31 4.30 -17.72 5.52
N VAL A 32 3.07 -17.78 6.01
CA VAL A 32 2.74 -17.63 7.43
C VAL A 32 3.18 -18.87 8.22
N GLU A 33 2.78 -20.07 7.78
CA GLU A 33 3.09 -21.33 8.47
C GLU A 33 4.58 -21.63 8.56
N GLN A 34 5.37 -21.20 7.56
CA GLN A 34 6.82 -21.38 7.55
C GLN A 34 7.59 -20.21 8.19
N GLY A 35 6.90 -19.21 8.74
CA GLY A 35 7.53 -18.09 9.45
C GLY A 35 8.31 -17.11 8.56
N HIS A 36 8.07 -17.08 7.24
CA HIS A 36 8.66 -16.07 6.35
C HIS A 36 8.09 -14.67 6.62
N VAL A 37 6.86 -14.63 7.14
CA VAL A 37 6.17 -13.43 7.61
C VAL A 37 5.67 -13.63 9.03
N ASN A 38 5.48 -12.54 9.77
CA ASN A 38 5.06 -12.60 11.18
C ASN A 38 3.61 -13.09 11.34
N ALA A 39 2.72 -12.64 10.45
CA ALA A 39 1.28 -12.93 10.49
C ALA A 39 0.59 -12.48 9.18
N TRP A 40 -0.73 -12.64 9.10
CA TRP A 40 -1.54 -12.21 7.95
C TRP A 40 -1.59 -10.70 7.74
N ASP A 41 -1.32 -9.91 8.77
CA ASP A 41 -1.25 -8.46 8.73
C ASP A 41 0.20 -7.94 8.63
N ASP A 42 1.18 -8.82 8.39
CA ASP A 42 2.56 -8.40 8.18
C ASP A 42 2.64 -7.37 7.03
N PRO A 43 3.36 -6.24 7.17
CA PRO A 43 3.47 -5.21 6.13
C PRO A 43 3.95 -5.71 4.76
N ARG A 44 4.61 -6.88 4.71
CA ARG A 44 5.06 -7.53 3.47
C ARG A 44 3.96 -8.35 2.78
N MET A 45 2.84 -8.61 3.46
CA MET A 45 1.71 -9.36 2.92
C MET A 45 0.84 -8.47 2.03
N PRO A 46 0.34 -8.99 0.89
CA PRO A 46 -0.55 -8.25 -0.01
C PRO A 46 -2.01 -8.26 0.45
N THR A 47 -2.26 -8.57 1.72
CA THR A 47 -3.57 -8.49 2.34
C THR A 47 -3.94 -7.03 2.59
N LEU A 48 -5.23 -6.70 2.62
CA LEU A 48 -5.66 -5.35 2.99
C LEU A 48 -5.19 -4.97 4.41
N SER A 49 -5.17 -5.93 5.34
CA SER A 49 -4.62 -5.73 6.69
C SER A 49 -3.11 -5.44 6.67
N GLY A 50 -2.34 -6.17 5.85
CA GLY A 50 -0.90 -5.96 5.69
C GLY A 50 -0.59 -4.60 5.06
N LEU A 51 -1.32 -4.23 4.00
CA LEU A 51 -1.19 -2.92 3.37
C LEU A 51 -1.56 -1.78 4.34
N HIS A 52 -2.64 -1.94 5.10
CA HIS A 52 -3.04 -0.96 6.11
C HIS A 52 -1.95 -0.80 7.18
N ARG A 53 -1.41 -1.91 7.72
CA ARG A 53 -0.31 -1.87 8.70
C ARG A 53 0.98 -1.29 8.10
N ARG A 54 1.24 -1.50 6.81
CA ARG A 54 2.36 -0.89 6.08
C ARG A 54 2.23 0.64 5.95
N GLY A 55 1.03 1.19 6.15
CA GLY A 55 0.77 2.63 6.05
C GLY A 55 0.10 3.04 4.73
N TYR A 56 -0.47 2.09 3.98
CA TYR A 56 -1.32 2.45 2.84
C TYR A 56 -2.59 3.14 3.30
N THR A 57 -2.94 4.23 2.62
CA THR A 57 -4.19 4.94 2.84
C THR A 57 -5.29 4.37 1.95
N SER A 58 -6.54 4.45 2.44
CA SER A 58 -7.70 4.04 1.66
C SER A 58 -7.84 4.87 0.37
N GLU A 59 -7.44 6.14 0.42
CA GLU A 59 -7.39 7.04 -0.74
C GLU A 59 -6.41 6.55 -1.81
N ALA A 60 -5.19 6.18 -1.41
CA ALA A 60 -4.18 5.66 -2.35
C ALA A 60 -4.65 4.37 -3.05
N ILE A 61 -5.29 3.45 -2.31
CA ILE A 61 -5.81 2.20 -2.88
C ILE A 61 -6.94 2.47 -3.88
N ARG A 62 -7.88 3.37 -3.55
CA ARG A 62 -8.97 3.75 -4.46
C ARG A 62 -8.43 4.42 -5.72
N ASN A 63 -7.52 5.38 -5.59
CA ASN A 63 -6.87 6.05 -6.72
C ASN A 63 -6.15 5.05 -7.63
N PHE A 64 -5.48 4.05 -7.04
CA PHE A 64 -4.85 2.98 -7.80
C PHE A 64 -5.88 2.17 -8.62
N LEU A 65 -6.99 1.76 -8.01
CA LEU A 65 -8.05 1.01 -8.70
C LEU A 65 -8.72 1.82 -9.82
N GLU A 66 -8.93 3.12 -9.60
CA GLU A 66 -9.46 4.02 -10.63
C GLU A 66 -8.52 4.13 -11.85
N ARG A 67 -7.20 4.19 -11.62
CA ARG A 67 -6.20 4.27 -12.70
C ARG A 67 -6.04 2.98 -13.47
N VAL A 68 -6.11 1.83 -12.80
CA VAL A 68 -6.07 0.52 -13.46
C VAL A 68 -7.32 0.30 -14.31
N GLY A 69 -8.48 0.77 -13.82
CA GLY A 69 -9.76 0.61 -14.51
C GLY A 69 -10.24 -0.84 -14.53
N VAL A 70 -11.30 -1.07 -15.32
CA VAL A 70 -11.93 -2.39 -15.48
C VAL A 70 -11.79 -2.81 -16.94
N ALA A 71 -11.24 -3.99 -17.17
CA ALA A 71 -11.06 -4.57 -18.50
C ALA A 71 -11.67 -5.97 -18.58
N LYS A 72 -11.96 -6.45 -19.79
CA LYS A 72 -12.38 -7.84 -20.04
C LYS A 72 -11.20 -8.80 -20.25
N THR A 73 -10.02 -8.27 -20.54
CA THR A 73 -8.80 -9.05 -20.81
C THR A 73 -7.88 -9.01 -19.61
N ASP A 74 -7.33 -10.17 -19.25
CA ASP A 74 -6.35 -10.30 -18.18
C ASP A 74 -5.09 -9.49 -18.52
N SER A 75 -4.58 -8.77 -17.52
CA SER A 75 -3.32 -8.04 -17.59
C SER A 75 -2.60 -8.10 -16.24
N VAL A 76 -1.29 -7.85 -16.27
CA VAL A 76 -0.48 -7.70 -15.06
C VAL A 76 -0.19 -6.23 -14.87
N VAL A 77 -0.61 -5.69 -13.73
CA VAL A 77 -0.37 -4.31 -13.32
C VAL A 77 0.92 -4.25 -12.53
N ASP A 78 1.74 -3.24 -12.80
CA ASP A 78 2.99 -3.07 -12.07
C ASP A 78 2.76 -2.56 -10.63
N MET A 79 3.38 -3.22 -9.65
CA MET A 79 3.43 -2.79 -8.24
C MET A 79 3.92 -1.34 -8.09
N ALA A 80 4.78 -0.88 -8.99
CA ALA A 80 5.26 0.51 -9.00
C ALA A 80 4.11 1.54 -9.09
N LEU A 81 3.01 1.22 -9.79
CA LEU A 81 1.84 2.10 -9.88
C LEU A 81 1.13 2.23 -8.53
N LEU A 82 0.97 1.12 -7.80
CA LEU A 82 0.37 1.13 -6.47
C LEU A 82 1.22 1.94 -5.48
N GLU A 83 2.55 1.78 -5.50
CA GLU A 83 3.45 2.59 -4.67
C GLU A 83 3.44 4.07 -5.05
N HIS A 84 3.32 4.38 -6.34
CA HIS A 84 3.21 5.75 -6.82
C HIS A 84 1.95 6.44 -6.28
N CYS A 85 0.77 5.78 -6.32
CA CYS A 85 -0.46 6.32 -5.74
C CYS A 85 -0.32 6.61 -4.24
N LEU A 86 0.40 5.77 -3.49
CA LEU A 86 0.69 6.04 -2.08
C LEU A 86 1.61 7.25 -1.89
N ARG A 87 2.69 7.35 -2.68
CA ARG A 87 3.62 8.49 -2.61
C ARG A 87 2.91 9.81 -2.91
N GLU A 88 2.03 9.83 -3.91
CA GLU A 88 1.24 11.04 -4.25
C GLU A 88 0.28 11.46 -3.13
N ASP A 89 -0.39 10.50 -2.49
CA ASP A 89 -1.30 10.78 -1.38
C ASP A 89 -0.53 11.32 -0.16
N LEU A 90 0.52 10.61 0.26
CA LEU A 90 1.32 11.00 1.43
C LEU A 90 2.06 12.33 1.21
N ASN A 91 2.51 12.64 0.00
CA ASN A 91 3.14 13.93 -0.29
C ASN A 91 2.21 15.12 0.03
N LYS A 92 0.90 14.96 -0.08
CA LYS A 92 -0.07 16.04 0.19
C LYS A 92 -0.39 16.20 1.68
N ARG A 93 -0.42 15.11 2.45
CA ARG A 93 -0.98 15.08 3.82
C ARG A 93 0.00 14.72 4.93
N ALA A 94 1.11 14.07 4.62
CA ALA A 94 2.06 13.64 5.65
C ALA A 94 2.79 14.85 6.25
N GLN A 95 2.90 14.88 7.58
CA GLN A 95 3.69 15.89 8.28
C GLN A 95 5.17 15.64 8.03
N ARG A 96 5.91 16.72 7.78
CA ARG A 96 7.37 16.66 7.56
C ARG A 96 8.03 16.72 8.92
N VAL A 97 8.88 15.74 9.20
CA VAL A 97 9.63 15.63 10.45
C VAL A 97 11.05 15.18 10.13
N MET A 98 12.00 15.49 11.01
CA MET A 98 13.37 15.01 10.89
C MET A 98 13.57 13.75 11.72
N ALA A 99 14.16 12.73 11.11
CA ALA A 99 14.54 11.49 11.79
C ALA A 99 15.91 11.04 11.30
N VAL A 100 16.81 10.69 12.24
CA VAL A 100 18.13 10.13 11.93
C VAL A 100 18.09 8.65 12.29
N LEU A 101 18.05 7.77 11.27
CA LEU A 101 17.92 6.32 11.48
C LEU A 101 19.17 5.70 12.10
N HIS A 102 20.34 6.24 11.78
CA HIS A 102 21.64 5.82 12.28
C HIS A 102 22.39 7.04 12.81
N PRO A 103 22.16 7.43 14.08
CA PRO A 103 22.70 8.67 14.62
C PRO A 103 24.21 8.59 14.79
N LEU A 104 24.91 9.58 14.25
CA LEU A 104 26.29 9.88 14.60
C LEU A 104 26.29 11.18 15.40
N LYS A 105 26.87 11.15 16.60
CA LYS A 105 26.98 12.36 17.42
C LYS A 105 27.89 13.37 16.71
N VAL A 106 27.34 14.54 16.44
CA VAL A 106 28.08 15.69 15.91
C VAL A 106 28.25 16.70 17.03
N ILE A 107 29.45 17.27 17.14
CA ILE A 107 29.77 18.38 18.04
C ILE A 107 30.09 19.56 17.14
N ILE A 108 29.38 20.67 17.34
CA ILE A 108 29.69 21.95 16.68
C ILE A 108 30.39 22.80 17.74
N ASP A 109 31.71 22.89 17.65
CA ASP A 109 32.58 23.50 18.66
C ASP A 109 32.63 25.03 18.59
N ASN A 110 32.17 25.60 17.48
CA ASN A 110 32.21 27.03 17.19
C ASN A 110 30.83 27.70 17.17
N TYR A 111 29.78 27.01 17.64
CA TYR A 111 28.42 27.57 17.69
C TYR A 111 28.05 27.96 19.14
N PRO A 112 27.56 29.19 19.38
CA PRO A 112 27.22 29.62 20.74
C PRO A 112 26.09 28.77 21.34
N GLU A 113 26.25 28.33 22.60
CA GLU A 113 25.31 27.41 23.26
C GLU A 113 23.88 27.98 23.39
N ASP A 114 23.76 29.30 23.58
CA ASP A 114 22.47 29.98 23.78
C ASP A 114 21.83 30.45 22.46
N LYS A 115 22.43 30.13 21.30
CA LYS A 115 21.90 30.55 20.01
C LYS A 115 20.99 29.45 19.46
N VAL A 116 19.76 29.83 19.10
CA VAL A 116 18.81 28.98 18.37
C VAL A 116 18.41 29.70 17.10
N GLU A 117 18.50 29.01 15.97
CA GLU A 117 17.98 29.50 14.69
C GLU A 117 16.67 28.77 14.38
N GLU A 118 15.62 29.54 14.08
CA GLU A 118 14.34 29.03 13.61
C GLU A 118 14.32 29.04 12.07
N LEU A 119 13.69 28.01 11.48
CA LEU A 119 13.51 27.82 10.03
C LEU A 119 12.15 28.35 9.55
#